data_AF-A0A3D2XA13-F1
#
_entry.id   AF-A0A3D2XA13-F1
#
_cell.length_a   1.000
_cell.length_b   1.000
_cell.length_c   1.000
_cell.angle_alpha   90.00
_cell.angle_beta   90.00
_cell.angle_gamma   90.00
#
_symmetry.space_group_name_H-M   'P 1'
#
loop_
_entity.id
_entity.type
_entity.pdbx_description
1 polymer ?
#
loop_
_entity_poly.entity_id
_entity_poly.type
_entity_poly.pdbx_seq_one_letter_code
_entity_poly.pdbx_strand_id
1 'polypeptide(L)'
;ITVGLTLYVPIEIGKAIDEIVYGSVNFPVIRDILLRIVIIVGITAVAQWFMSILNNKVTYEVVRDIRKEAFEKIEVLPLKYLDSHPSGEIVSRMIADVEQFADGLLMGFTQVFTGIMTIIGTLVFMLRLNIGITFVVVLLTPISLFVANFIAKKTYAMFQAQSKTRGEQTALIDEMLGNEKVVKAYHQEEEVIKHFDEINERLAKYSLRAIFYSSITNPATRFVNGLVYAGVGFTGAFAAMNGIMTVGALSSFLSYSNQYTKPFNEISGVITEIQNAIACAARIFELLEEPVEIPDSKDAVVLNDVKGNVECNEVDFSYDKTKKLIENLNLKIHPGQKIAIVGPTG
;
A
#
# COMPACT_ATOMS: atom_id res chain seq x y z
N ILE A 1 9.67 -12.87 -18.05
CA ILE A 1 10.90 -12.72 -18.88
C ILE A 1 12.03 -12.12 -18.06
N THR A 2 11.87 -10.89 -17.56
CA THR A 2 12.87 -10.17 -16.75
C THR A 2 13.50 -11.02 -15.66
N VAL A 3 12.68 -11.62 -14.79
CA VAL A 3 13.17 -12.47 -13.69
C VAL A 3 14.03 -13.63 -14.19
N GLY A 4 13.59 -14.32 -15.24
CA GLY A 4 14.34 -15.44 -15.81
C GLY A 4 15.69 -15.03 -16.39
N LEU A 5 15.75 -13.89 -17.09
CA LEU A 5 16.99 -13.36 -17.64
C LEU A 5 17.95 -12.88 -16.53
N THR A 6 17.46 -12.18 -15.51
CA THR A 6 18.25 -11.79 -14.34
C THR A 6 18.84 -13.00 -13.63
N LEU A 7 18.05 -14.06 -13.47
CA LEU A 7 18.49 -15.30 -12.84
C LEU A 7 19.44 -16.11 -13.72
N TYR A 8 19.48 -15.89 -15.03
CA TYR A 8 20.43 -16.57 -15.91
C TYR A 8 21.84 -15.98 -15.83
N VAL A 9 21.98 -14.67 -15.53
CA VAL A 9 23.27 -13.98 -15.45
C VAL A 9 24.27 -14.66 -14.47
N PRO A 10 23.88 -15.03 -13.23
CA PRO A 10 24.78 -15.77 -12.32
C PRO A 10 25.34 -17.08 -12.88
N ILE A 11 24.61 -17.79 -13.74
CA ILE A 11 25.10 -19.02 -14.38
C ILE A 11 26.17 -18.70 -15.41
N GLU A 12 25.98 -17.68 -16.23
CA GLU A 12 27.00 -17.25 -17.20
C GLU A 12 28.25 -16.73 -16.49
N ILE A 13 28.09 -16.00 -15.37
CA ILE A 13 29.22 -15.61 -14.51
C ILE A 13 29.94 -16.86 -13.97
N GLY A 14 29.20 -17.86 -13.51
CA GLY A 14 29.76 -19.15 -13.07
C GLY A 14 30.59 -19.82 -14.17
N LYS A 15 30.04 -19.94 -15.38
CA LYS A 15 30.76 -20.50 -16.53
C LYS A 15 32.02 -19.71 -16.88
N ALA A 16 31.97 -18.38 -16.81
CA ALA A 16 33.15 -17.55 -17.05
C ALA A 16 34.24 -17.80 -16.00
N ILE A 17 33.86 -18.05 -14.74
CA ILE A 17 34.80 -18.40 -13.66
C ILE A 17 35.41 -19.79 -13.90
N ASP A 18 34.63 -20.75 -14.39
CA ASP A 18 35.11 -22.11 -14.68
C ASP A 18 36.16 -22.15 -15.81
N GLU A 19 36.15 -21.16 -16.73
CA GLU A 19 37.16 -21.00 -17.79
C GLU A 19 38.45 -20.31 -17.29
N ILE A 20 38.47 -19.84 -16.04
CA ILE A 20 39.65 -19.27 -15.38
C ILE A 20 40.30 -20.36 -14.52
N VAL A 21 40.99 -21.30 -15.18
CA VAL A 21 41.75 -22.36 -14.52
C VAL A 21 43.19 -21.94 -14.31
N TYR A 22 43.80 -22.39 -13.21
CA TYR A 22 45.18 -22.08 -12.83
C TYR A 22 46.16 -22.51 -13.94
N GLY A 23 46.73 -21.54 -14.66
CA GLY A 23 47.74 -21.75 -15.70
C GLY A 23 47.26 -21.68 -17.16
N SER A 24 45.95 -21.59 -17.44
CA SER A 24 45.43 -21.39 -18.80
C SER A 24 44.06 -20.70 -18.78
N VAL A 25 44.04 -19.42 -19.17
CA VAL A 25 42.80 -18.63 -19.27
C VAL A 25 42.30 -18.63 -20.71
N ASN A 26 41.08 -19.09 -20.93
CA ASN A 26 40.46 -19.11 -22.25
C ASN A 26 39.78 -17.78 -22.58
N PHE A 27 40.59 -16.75 -22.89
CA PHE A 27 40.11 -15.40 -23.17
C PHE A 27 39.03 -15.30 -24.27
N PRO A 28 39.10 -16.07 -25.39
CA PRO A 28 38.03 -16.05 -26.40
C PRO A 28 36.68 -16.48 -25.84
N VAL A 29 36.62 -17.58 -25.06
CA VAL A 29 35.37 -18.08 -24.48
C VAL A 29 34.83 -17.11 -23.44
N ILE A 30 35.70 -16.55 -22.58
CA ILE A 30 35.29 -15.54 -21.60
C ILE A 30 34.71 -14.30 -22.30
N ARG A 31 35.32 -13.83 -23.39
CA ARG A 31 34.80 -12.70 -24.17
C ARG A 31 33.39 -12.99 -24.69
N ASP A 32 33.14 -14.17 -25.23
CA ASP A 32 31.83 -14.56 -25.76
C ASP A 32 30.78 -14.64 -24.64
N ILE A 33 31.14 -15.17 -23.48
CA ILE A 33 30.27 -15.20 -22.29
C ILE A 33 29.96 -13.77 -21.82
N LEU A 34 30.96 -12.90 -21.73
CA LEU A 34 30.76 -11.50 -21.33
C LEU A 34 29.87 -10.74 -22.32
N LEU A 35 30.05 -10.94 -23.63
CA LEU A 35 29.17 -10.36 -24.65
C LEU A 35 27.73 -10.86 -24.48
N ARG A 36 27.54 -12.15 -24.19
CA ARG A 36 26.22 -12.71 -23.91
C ARG A 36 25.61 -12.10 -22.64
N ILE A 37 26.38 -11.91 -21.57
CA ILE A 37 25.92 -11.23 -20.35
C ILE A 37 25.47 -9.80 -20.68
N VAL A 38 26.26 -9.05 -21.45
CA VAL A 38 25.89 -7.68 -21.87
C VAL A 38 24.58 -7.67 -22.65
N ILE A 39 24.39 -8.61 -23.59
CA ILE A 39 23.14 -8.73 -24.35
C ILE A 39 21.97 -9.07 -23.42
N ILE A 40 22.13 -10.02 -22.51
CA ILE A 40 21.08 -10.44 -21.56
C ILE A 40 20.70 -9.28 -20.64
N VAL A 41 21.68 -8.57 -20.09
CA VAL A 41 21.45 -7.40 -19.23
C VAL A 41 20.77 -6.29 -20.02
N GLY A 42 21.19 -6.03 -21.26
CA GLY A 42 20.56 -5.06 -22.16
C GLY A 42 19.09 -5.38 -22.43
N ILE A 43 18.77 -6.63 -22.77
CA ILE A 43 17.38 -7.09 -22.96
C ILE A 43 16.59 -6.97 -21.65
N THR A 44 17.18 -7.34 -20.52
CA THR A 44 16.55 -7.25 -19.20
C THR A 44 16.22 -5.80 -18.85
N ALA A 45 17.13 -4.86 -19.11
CA ALA A 45 16.93 -3.43 -18.86
C ALA A 45 15.80 -2.85 -19.73
N VAL A 46 15.78 -3.19 -21.03
CA VAL A 46 14.71 -2.77 -21.94
C VAL A 46 13.36 -3.37 -21.51
N ALA A 47 13.33 -4.65 -21.12
CA ALA A 47 12.13 -5.30 -20.62
C ALA A 47 11.63 -4.69 -19.31
N GLN A 48 12.53 -4.33 -18.38
CA GLN A 48 12.18 -3.61 -17.14
C GLN A 48 11.61 -2.22 -17.44
N TRP A 49 12.23 -1.49 -18.36
CA TRP A 49 11.75 -0.17 -18.75
C TRP A 49 10.34 -0.25 -19.36
N PHE A 50 10.10 -1.20 -20.26
CA PHE A 50 8.79 -1.42 -20.85
C PHE A 50 7.74 -1.86 -19.81
N MET A 51 8.12 -2.75 -18.87
CA MET A 51 7.25 -3.16 -17.77
C MET A 51 6.88 -1.99 -16.87
N SER A 52 7.82 -1.09 -16.58
CA SER A 52 7.58 0.12 -15.80
C SER A 52 6.60 1.07 -16.50
N ILE A 53 6.77 1.30 -17.81
CA ILE A 53 5.86 2.12 -18.61
C ILE A 53 4.45 1.52 -18.62
N LEU A 54 4.34 0.21 -18.86
CA LEU A 54 3.04 -0.48 -18.87
C LEU A 54 2.34 -0.38 -17.52
N ASN A 55 3.06 -0.67 -16.44
CA ASN A 55 2.49 -0.60 -15.09
C ASN A 55 2.02 0.82 -14.76
N ASN A 56 2.84 1.84 -15.01
CA ASN A 56 2.46 3.23 -14.76
C ASN A 56 1.24 3.64 -15.60
N LYS A 57 1.22 3.25 -16.89
CA LYS A 57 0.09 3.57 -17.77
C LYS A 57 -1.21 2.93 -17.26
N VAL A 58 -1.18 1.65 -16.93
CA VAL A 58 -2.34 0.93 -16.38
C VAL A 58 -2.80 1.58 -15.07
N THR A 59 -1.88 1.86 -14.15
CA THR A 59 -2.21 2.48 -12.87
C THR A 59 -2.87 3.85 -13.06
N TYR A 60 -2.32 4.72 -13.92
CA TYR A 60 -2.89 6.05 -14.16
C TYR A 60 -4.22 6.02 -14.93
N GLU A 61 -4.41 5.08 -15.85
CA GLU A 61 -5.69 4.88 -16.53
C GLU A 61 -6.76 4.41 -15.55
N VAL A 62 -6.44 3.46 -14.66
CA VAL A 62 -7.36 3.01 -13.60
C VAL A 62 -7.74 4.17 -12.66
N VAL A 63 -6.76 4.97 -12.21
CA VAL A 63 -7.04 6.15 -11.36
C VAL A 63 -7.95 7.14 -12.08
N ARG A 64 -7.68 7.42 -13.36
CA ARG A 64 -8.49 8.33 -14.17
C ARG A 64 -9.92 7.83 -14.28
N ASP A 65 -10.10 6.55 -14.60
CA ASP A 65 -11.41 5.97 -14.85
C ASP A 65 -12.23 5.92 -13.56
N ILE A 66 -11.64 5.51 -12.43
CA ILE A 66 -12.29 5.54 -11.11
C ILE A 66 -12.67 6.97 -10.71
N ARG A 67 -11.77 7.95 -10.89
CA ARG A 67 -12.07 9.35 -10.56
C ARG A 67 -13.19 9.91 -11.43
N LYS A 68 -13.20 9.56 -12.72
CA LYS A 68 -14.27 9.96 -13.64
C LYS A 68 -15.61 9.37 -13.20
N GLU A 69 -15.65 8.07 -12.92
CA GLU A 69 -16.86 7.38 -12.50
C GLU A 69 -17.38 7.91 -11.15
N ALA A 70 -16.47 8.16 -10.19
CA ALA A 70 -16.83 8.75 -8.90
C ALA A 70 -17.39 10.17 -9.06
N PHE A 71 -16.82 10.97 -9.97
CA PHE A 71 -17.32 12.31 -10.25
C PHE A 71 -18.71 12.29 -10.90
N GLU A 72 -18.89 11.49 -11.96
CA GLU A 72 -20.18 11.29 -12.62
C GLU A 72 -21.23 10.74 -11.65
N LYS A 73 -20.82 9.87 -10.71
CA LYS A 73 -21.70 9.34 -9.66
C LYS A 73 -22.21 10.45 -8.75
N ILE A 74 -21.33 11.32 -8.25
CA ILE A 74 -21.69 12.41 -7.33
C ILE A 74 -22.74 13.35 -7.94
N GLU A 75 -22.68 13.61 -9.25
CA GLU A 75 -23.64 14.48 -9.94
C GLU A 75 -25.07 13.94 -9.94
N VAL A 76 -25.26 12.63 -9.74
CA VAL A 76 -26.57 11.96 -9.76
C VAL A 76 -26.93 11.31 -8.42
N LEU A 77 -26.17 11.57 -7.36
CA LEU A 77 -26.49 11.06 -6.02
C LEU A 77 -27.61 11.88 -5.38
N PRO A 78 -28.50 11.25 -4.58
CA PRO A 78 -29.52 11.97 -3.85
C PRO A 78 -28.90 13.02 -2.92
N LEU A 79 -29.52 14.21 -2.82
CA LEU A 79 -29.09 15.26 -1.89
C LEU A 79 -28.94 14.77 -0.44
N LYS A 80 -29.78 13.81 -0.03
CA LYS A 80 -29.66 13.16 1.29
C LYS A 80 -28.26 12.61 1.56
N TYR A 81 -27.63 11.99 0.56
CA TYR A 81 -26.28 11.44 0.70
C TYR A 81 -25.24 12.57 0.88
N LEU A 82 -25.37 13.64 0.10
CA LEU A 82 -24.47 14.80 0.15
C LEU A 82 -24.61 15.58 1.47
N ASP A 83 -25.82 15.66 2.01
CA ASP A 83 -26.07 16.30 3.31
C ASP A 83 -25.64 15.42 4.49
N SER A 84 -25.69 14.09 4.35
CA SER A 84 -25.29 13.17 5.42
C SER A 84 -23.78 12.91 5.51
N HIS A 85 -23.00 13.29 4.50
CA HIS A 85 -21.56 13.09 4.45
C HIS A 85 -20.81 14.42 4.40
N PRO A 86 -19.77 14.63 5.24
CA PRO A 86 -18.92 15.80 5.14
C PRO A 86 -18.28 15.90 3.75
N SER A 87 -18.28 17.08 3.15
CA SER A 87 -17.65 17.32 1.84
C SER A 87 -16.17 16.90 1.80
N GLY A 88 -15.45 17.08 2.90
CA GLY A 88 -14.06 16.63 3.03
C GLY A 88 -13.89 15.11 2.93
N GLU A 89 -14.87 14.33 3.41
CA GLU A 89 -14.85 12.87 3.28
C GLU A 89 -15.00 12.44 1.82
N ILE A 90 -15.96 13.03 1.10
CA ILE A 90 -16.20 12.73 -0.32
C ILE A 90 -14.95 13.06 -1.15
N VAL A 91 -14.33 14.23 -0.92
CA VAL A 91 -13.09 14.64 -1.58
C VAL A 91 -11.95 13.67 -1.26
N SER A 92 -11.81 13.27 0.01
CA SER A 92 -10.80 12.29 0.42
C SER A 92 -10.97 10.94 -0.28
N ARG A 93 -12.22 10.45 -0.43
CA ARG A 93 -12.52 9.20 -1.13
C ARG A 93 -12.13 9.27 -2.62
N MET A 94 -12.37 10.39 -3.30
CA MET A 94 -12.01 10.53 -4.73
C MET A 94 -10.52 10.75 -4.99
N ILE A 95 -9.81 11.39 -4.05
CA ILE A 95 -8.42 11.79 -4.28
C ILE A 95 -7.49 10.79 -3.60
N ALA A 96 -7.49 10.78 -2.26
CA ALA A 96 -6.52 10.06 -1.45
C ALA A 96 -6.76 8.55 -1.50
N ASP A 97 -8.01 8.10 -1.37
CA ASP A 97 -8.30 6.67 -1.35
C ASP A 97 -8.04 6.05 -2.75
N VAL A 98 -8.39 6.74 -3.84
CA VAL A 98 -8.12 6.28 -5.21
C VAL A 98 -6.62 6.17 -5.46
N GLU A 99 -5.84 7.15 -5.00
CA GLU A 99 -4.39 7.14 -5.13
C GLU A 99 -3.76 5.99 -4.32
N GLN A 100 -4.16 5.81 -3.06
CA GLN A 100 -3.68 4.72 -2.22
C GLN A 100 -4.05 3.34 -2.79
N PHE A 101 -5.25 3.19 -3.37
CA PHE A 101 -5.65 1.97 -4.07
C PHE A 101 -4.73 1.67 -5.26
N ALA A 102 -4.46 2.69 -6.07
CA ALA A 102 -3.63 2.57 -7.26
C ALA A 102 -2.15 2.26 -6.94
N ASP A 103 -1.61 2.88 -5.88
CA ASP A 103 -0.27 2.59 -5.39
C ASP A 103 -0.16 1.15 -4.86
N GLY A 104 -1.16 0.68 -4.11
CA GLY A 104 -1.20 -0.71 -3.66
C GLY A 104 -1.26 -1.69 -4.83
N LEU A 105 -2.04 -1.38 -5.87
CA LEU A 105 -2.09 -2.18 -7.10
C LEU A 105 -0.73 -2.21 -7.81
N LEU A 106 -0.06 -1.06 -7.93
CA LEU A 106 1.27 -0.95 -8.51
C LEU A 106 2.30 -1.77 -7.72
N MET A 107 2.29 -1.69 -6.39
CA MET A 107 3.17 -2.50 -5.53
C MET A 107 2.88 -4.00 -5.65
N GLY A 108 1.61 -4.39 -5.77
CA GLY A 108 1.21 -5.78 -6.04
C GLY A 108 1.87 -6.35 -7.30
N PHE A 109 1.81 -5.61 -8.42
CA PHE A 109 2.43 -6.04 -9.68
C PHE A 109 3.96 -5.96 -9.67
N THR A 110 4.52 -4.87 -9.13
CA THR A 110 5.96 -4.60 -9.24
C THR A 110 6.77 -5.39 -8.22
N GLN A 111 6.25 -5.58 -7.01
CA GLN A 111 7.00 -6.18 -5.90
C GLN A 111 6.51 -7.58 -5.55
N VAL A 112 5.21 -7.78 -5.29
CA VAL A 112 4.71 -9.10 -4.85
C VAL A 112 4.83 -10.13 -5.97
N PHE A 113 4.30 -9.81 -7.16
CA PHE A 113 4.37 -10.73 -8.30
C PHE A 113 5.82 -11.01 -8.73
N THR A 114 6.64 -9.96 -8.90
CA THR A 114 8.07 -10.11 -9.25
C THR A 114 8.83 -10.88 -8.18
N GLY A 115 8.53 -10.63 -6.90
CA GLY A 115 9.15 -11.29 -5.77
C GLY A 115 8.86 -12.79 -5.74
N ILE A 116 7.58 -13.18 -5.89
CA ILE A 116 7.17 -14.59 -5.98
C ILE A 116 7.85 -15.27 -7.16
N MET A 117 7.82 -14.64 -8.34
CA MET A 117 8.50 -15.17 -9.53
C MET A 117 10.01 -15.31 -9.32
N THR A 118 10.64 -14.40 -8.58
CA THR A 118 12.07 -14.45 -8.26
C THR A 118 12.38 -15.58 -7.29
N ILE A 119 11.57 -15.79 -6.26
CA ILE A 119 11.72 -16.91 -5.32
C ILE A 119 11.61 -18.24 -6.07
N ILE A 120 10.51 -18.44 -6.82
CA ILE A 120 10.27 -19.67 -7.58
C ILE A 120 11.37 -19.89 -8.60
N GLY A 121 11.71 -18.86 -9.38
CA GLY A 121 12.78 -18.92 -10.37
C GLY A 121 14.11 -19.30 -9.74
N THR A 122 14.50 -18.64 -8.65
CA THR A 122 15.78 -18.91 -7.98
C THR A 122 15.84 -20.35 -7.47
N LEU A 123 14.76 -20.87 -6.87
CA LEU A 123 14.68 -22.26 -6.44
C LEU A 123 14.82 -23.24 -7.62
N VAL A 124 14.14 -22.98 -8.73
CA VAL A 124 14.24 -23.83 -9.93
C VAL A 124 15.68 -23.86 -10.46
N PHE A 125 16.37 -22.71 -10.52
CA PHE A 125 17.76 -22.64 -10.95
C PHE A 125 18.71 -23.32 -9.96
N MET A 126 18.54 -23.10 -8.66
CA MET A 126 19.32 -23.77 -7.60
C MET A 126 19.16 -25.30 -7.65
N LEU A 127 17.92 -25.81 -7.73
CA LEU A 127 17.63 -27.24 -7.79
C LEU A 127 18.28 -27.91 -9.01
N ARG A 128 18.35 -27.21 -10.15
CA ARG A 128 19.02 -27.71 -11.37
C ARG A 128 20.53 -27.80 -11.21
N LEU A 129 21.14 -26.92 -10.40
CA LEU A 129 22.58 -26.93 -10.18
C LEU A 129 22.98 -27.98 -9.14
N ASN A 130 22.38 -27.95 -7.95
CA ASN A 130 22.67 -28.93 -6.90
C ASN A 130 21.53 -29.02 -5.87
N ILE A 131 20.89 -30.18 -5.78
CA ILE A 131 19.76 -30.42 -4.89
C ILE A 131 20.17 -30.33 -3.41
N GLY A 132 21.34 -30.85 -3.04
CA GLY A 132 21.80 -30.90 -1.64
C GLY A 132 22.01 -29.52 -1.02
N ILE A 133 22.65 -28.61 -1.76
CA ILE A 133 22.90 -27.24 -1.27
C ILE A 133 21.64 -26.40 -1.29
N THR A 134 20.78 -26.63 -2.28
CA THR A 134 19.46 -26.00 -2.30
C THR A 134 18.67 -26.34 -1.04
N PHE A 135 18.75 -27.58 -0.55
CA PHE A 135 18.11 -27.98 0.70
C PHE A 135 18.62 -27.18 1.90
N VAL A 136 19.93 -26.87 1.96
CA VAL A 136 20.51 -26.02 3.01
C VAL A 136 19.91 -24.62 2.97
N VAL A 137 19.79 -24.01 1.79
CA VAL A 137 19.17 -22.69 1.63
C VAL A 137 17.72 -22.71 2.07
N VAL A 138 16.94 -23.69 1.59
CA VAL A 138 15.53 -23.85 1.93
C VAL A 138 15.36 -24.07 3.43
N LEU A 139 16.21 -24.87 4.08
CA LEU A 139 16.14 -25.16 5.51
C LEU A 139 16.49 -23.94 6.38
N LEU A 140 17.41 -23.09 5.92
CA LEU A 140 17.72 -21.83 6.62
C LEU A 140 16.71 -20.71 6.34
N THR A 141 15.85 -20.86 5.33
CA THR A 141 14.85 -19.84 4.95
C THR A 141 13.82 -19.59 6.06
N PRO A 142 13.17 -20.60 6.66
CA PRO A 142 12.22 -20.40 7.76
C PRO A 142 12.79 -19.59 8.92
N ILE A 143 14.08 -19.72 9.21
CA ILE A 143 14.75 -18.95 10.27
C ILE A 143 14.74 -17.46 9.91
N SER A 144 15.06 -17.11 8.67
CA SER A 144 15.00 -15.72 8.18
C SER A 144 13.59 -15.14 8.28
N LEU A 145 12.59 -15.90 7.82
CA LEU A 145 11.19 -15.48 7.89
C LEU A 145 10.69 -15.32 9.31
N PHE A 146 11.09 -16.23 10.20
CA PHE A 146 10.71 -16.17 11.61
C PHE A 146 11.29 -14.93 12.28
N VAL A 147 12.59 -14.65 12.09
CA VAL A 147 13.26 -13.46 12.63
C VAL A 147 12.63 -12.18 12.06
N ALA A 148 12.46 -12.10 10.74
CA ALA A 148 11.84 -10.95 10.09
C ALA A 148 10.41 -10.69 10.60
N ASN A 149 9.58 -11.73 10.66
CA ASN A 149 8.19 -11.63 11.15
C ASN A 149 8.12 -11.26 12.65
N PHE A 150 9.02 -11.82 13.48
CA PHE A 150 9.09 -11.47 14.90
C PHE A 150 9.39 -9.98 15.09
N ILE A 151 10.37 -9.46 14.34
CA ILE A 151 10.73 -8.03 14.38
C ILE A 151 9.59 -7.19 13.83
N ALA A 152 9.04 -7.53 12.67
CA ALA A 152 7.93 -6.80 12.04
C ALA A 152 6.73 -6.66 12.98
N LYS A 153 6.32 -7.72 13.68
CA LYS A 153 5.22 -7.68 14.65
C LYS A 153 5.49 -6.73 15.82
N LYS A 154 6.73 -6.72 16.35
CA LYS A 154 7.13 -5.81 17.43
C LYS A 154 7.20 -4.36 16.96
N THR A 155 7.78 -4.13 15.78
CA THR A 155 7.83 -2.83 15.11
C THR A 155 6.41 -2.27 14.92
N TYR A 156 5.50 -3.06 14.35
CA TYR A 156 4.10 -2.67 14.14
C TYR A 156 3.40 -2.30 15.46
N ALA A 157 3.51 -3.15 16.49
CA ALA A 157 2.87 -2.89 17.79
C ALA A 157 3.38 -1.59 18.45
N MET A 158 4.68 -1.29 18.35
CA MET A 158 5.24 -0.05 18.90
C MET A 158 4.85 1.18 18.07
N PHE A 159 4.82 1.10 16.74
CA PHE A 159 4.32 2.18 15.89
C PHE A 159 2.83 2.45 16.12
N GLN A 160 2.03 1.42 16.36
CA GLN A 160 0.61 1.58 16.73
C GLN A 160 0.47 2.33 18.07
N ALA A 161 1.24 1.93 19.10
CA ALA A 161 1.24 2.61 20.40
C ALA A 161 1.74 4.06 20.31
N GLN A 162 2.76 4.31 19.48
CA GLN A 162 3.27 5.64 19.17
C GLN A 162 2.18 6.49 18.49
N SER A 163 1.52 5.96 17.46
CA SER A 163 0.48 6.68 16.72
C SER A 163 -0.71 7.01 17.61
N LYS A 164 -1.15 6.08 18.46
CA LYS A 164 -2.22 6.31 19.43
C LYS A 164 -1.86 7.43 20.41
N THR A 165 -0.67 7.36 21.01
CA THR A 165 -0.23 8.35 22.00
C THR A 165 0.02 9.72 21.36
N ARG A 166 0.48 9.76 20.11
CA ARG A 166 0.56 11.01 19.33
C ARG A 166 -0.82 11.62 19.10
N GLY A 167 -1.82 10.79 18.78
CA GLY A 167 -3.21 11.23 18.65
C GLY A 167 -3.76 11.81 19.95
N GLU A 168 -3.49 11.16 21.10
CA GLU A 168 -3.82 11.69 22.42
C GLU A 168 -3.16 13.06 22.68
N GLN A 169 -1.88 13.22 22.32
CA GLN A 169 -1.16 14.49 22.46
C GLN A 169 -1.76 15.59 21.57
N THR A 170 -2.03 15.30 20.29
CA THR A 170 -2.63 16.25 19.36
C THR A 170 -4.01 16.68 19.83
N ALA A 171 -4.84 15.75 20.29
CA ALA A 171 -6.16 16.06 20.83
C ALA A 171 -6.08 17.00 22.05
N LEU A 172 -5.16 16.74 22.97
CA LEU A 172 -4.93 17.63 24.11
C LEU A 172 -4.49 19.02 23.66
N ILE A 173 -3.56 19.11 22.70
CA ILE A 173 -3.11 20.40 22.16
C ILE A 173 -4.29 21.17 21.55
N ASP A 174 -5.09 20.52 20.71
CA ASP A 174 -6.22 21.15 20.02
C ASP A 174 -7.28 21.63 21.04
N GLU A 175 -7.62 20.81 22.03
CA GLU A 175 -8.58 21.16 23.08
C GLU A 175 -8.09 22.31 23.96
N MET A 176 -6.82 22.27 24.39
CA MET A 176 -6.26 23.28 25.30
C MET A 176 -6.02 24.61 24.60
N LEU A 177 -5.59 24.61 23.34
CA LEU A 177 -5.45 25.85 22.56
C LEU A 177 -6.83 26.45 22.23
N GLY A 178 -7.81 25.62 21.87
CA GLY A 178 -9.19 26.07 21.66
C GLY A 178 -9.81 26.70 22.91
N ASN A 179 -9.42 26.22 24.09
CA ASN A 179 -9.94 26.66 25.39
C ASN A 179 -8.93 27.48 26.21
N GLU A 180 -7.91 28.10 25.59
CA GLU A 180 -6.82 28.79 26.30
C GLU A 180 -7.35 29.81 27.34
N LYS A 181 -8.37 30.59 26.97
CA LYS A 181 -8.99 31.59 27.86
C LYS A 181 -9.58 30.95 29.12
N VAL A 182 -10.16 29.75 29.01
CA VAL A 182 -10.73 29.00 30.13
C VAL A 182 -9.60 28.49 31.02
N VAL A 183 -8.56 27.90 30.44
CA VAL A 183 -7.38 27.43 31.18
C VAL A 183 -6.77 28.57 32.01
N LYS A 184 -6.60 29.76 31.39
CA LYS A 184 -6.09 30.97 32.05
C LYS A 184 -7.04 31.50 33.13
N ALA A 185 -8.35 31.54 32.86
CA ALA A 185 -9.32 32.04 33.84
C ALA A 185 -9.35 31.20 35.12
N TYR A 186 -9.17 29.87 35.00
CA TYR A 186 -9.20 28.93 36.11
C TYR A 186 -7.81 28.60 36.68
N HIS A 187 -6.74 29.26 36.21
CA HIS A 187 -5.35 29.04 36.63
C HIS A 187 -4.94 27.55 36.58
N GLN A 188 -5.30 26.86 35.49
CA GLN A 188 -5.06 25.41 35.31
C GLN A 188 -3.81 25.09 34.49
N GLU A 189 -2.93 26.06 34.22
CA GLU A 189 -1.78 25.84 33.33
C GLU A 189 -0.83 24.75 33.81
N GLU A 190 -0.54 24.69 35.12
CA GLU A 190 0.37 23.68 35.67
C GLU A 190 -0.18 22.26 35.50
N GLU A 191 -1.48 22.05 35.74
CA GLU A 191 -2.12 20.74 35.57
C GLU A 191 -2.17 20.33 34.10
N VAL A 192 -2.45 21.27 33.20
CA VAL A 192 -2.44 21.02 31.75
C VAL A 192 -1.04 20.67 31.26
N ILE A 193 -0.01 21.40 31.69
CA ILE A 193 1.39 21.12 31.34
C ILE A 193 1.81 19.76 31.88
N LYS A 194 1.44 19.43 33.13
CA LYS A 194 1.73 18.12 33.72
C LYS A 194 1.08 16.99 32.92
N HIS A 195 -0.18 17.13 32.54
CA HIS A 195 -0.87 16.14 31.70
C HIS A 195 -0.19 16.02 30.32
N PHE A 196 0.22 17.14 29.73
CA PHE A 196 0.98 17.15 28.49
C PHE A 196 2.31 16.39 28.65
N ASP A 197 3.06 16.64 29.72
CA ASP A 197 4.36 16.00 29.98
C ASP A 197 4.22 14.49 30.17
N GLU A 198 3.16 14.03 30.86
CA GLU A 198 2.88 12.59 31.02
C GLU A 198 2.63 11.89 29.67
N ILE A 199 1.83 12.51 28.79
CA ILE A 199 1.60 12.00 27.44
C ILE A 199 2.90 12.07 26.61
N ASN A 200 3.63 13.17 26.70
CA ASN A 200 4.86 13.40 25.96
C ASN A 200 5.95 12.40 26.35
N GLU A 201 6.09 12.07 27.64
CA GLU A 201 7.04 11.06 28.10
C GLU A 201 6.66 9.65 27.62
N ARG A 202 5.37 9.31 27.65
CA ARG A 202 4.86 8.07 27.04
C ARG A 202 5.15 8.03 25.54
N LEU A 203 4.90 9.12 24.83
CA LEU A 203 5.16 9.23 23.40
C LEU A 203 6.66 9.06 23.10
N ALA A 204 7.54 9.68 23.90
CA ALA A 204 8.99 9.53 23.76
C ALA A 204 9.41 8.06 23.95
N LYS A 205 8.89 7.37 24.98
CA LYS A 205 9.16 5.95 25.24
C LYS A 205 8.69 5.05 24.08
N TYR A 206 7.48 5.27 23.57
CA TYR A 206 6.97 4.50 22.43
C TYR A 206 7.72 4.80 21.14
N SER A 207 8.03 6.07 20.87
CA SER A 207 8.79 6.49 19.69
C SER A 207 10.19 5.88 19.66
N LEU A 208 10.91 5.92 20.79
CA LEU A 208 12.23 5.31 20.92
C LEU A 208 12.17 3.81 20.65
N ARG A 209 11.21 3.10 21.25
CA ARG A 209 11.02 1.65 21.02
C ARG A 209 10.66 1.36 19.57
N ALA A 210 9.74 2.11 18.97
CA ALA A 210 9.34 1.94 17.57
C ALA A 210 10.53 2.07 16.63
N ILE A 211 11.32 3.14 16.78
CA ILE A 211 12.54 3.37 15.99
C ILE A 211 13.57 2.27 16.24
N PHE A 212 13.77 1.84 17.49
CA PHE A 212 14.72 0.78 17.82
C PHE A 212 14.37 -0.55 17.13
N TYR A 213 13.13 -1.02 17.25
CA TYR A 213 12.68 -2.25 16.57
C TYR A 213 12.69 -2.09 15.05
N SER A 214 12.30 -0.93 14.51
CA SER A 214 12.40 -0.66 13.08
C SER A 214 13.85 -0.76 12.60
N SER A 215 14.78 -0.14 13.33
CA SER A 215 16.20 -0.08 12.99
C SER A 215 16.91 -1.43 13.11
N ILE A 216 16.46 -2.33 13.99
CA ILE A 216 17.05 -3.68 14.13
C ILE A 216 16.68 -4.62 12.97
N THR A 217 15.61 -4.31 12.23
CA THR A 217 15.13 -5.13 11.10
C THR A 217 16.23 -5.36 10.07
N ASN A 218 16.87 -4.31 9.57
CA ASN A 218 17.87 -4.42 8.51
C ASN A 218 19.15 -5.17 8.97
N PRO A 219 19.78 -4.84 10.11
CA PRO A 219 20.91 -5.60 10.65
C PRO A 219 20.58 -7.07 10.93
N ALA A 220 19.43 -7.38 11.54
CA ALA A 220 19.05 -8.76 11.85
C ALA A 220 18.85 -9.59 10.58
N THR A 221 18.13 -9.05 9.60
CA THR A 221 17.95 -9.71 8.31
C THR A 221 19.27 -9.88 7.56
N ARG A 222 20.16 -8.88 7.56
CA ARG A 222 21.50 -9.01 6.97
C ARG A 222 22.34 -10.08 7.66
N PHE A 223 22.25 -10.18 8.97
CA PHE A 223 22.93 -11.22 9.74
C PHE A 223 22.43 -12.61 9.33
N VAL A 224 21.11 -12.82 9.25
CA VAL A 224 20.56 -14.10 8.79
C VAL A 224 20.96 -14.40 7.35
N ASN A 225 20.89 -13.42 6.45
CA ASN A 225 21.36 -13.59 5.07
C ASN A 225 22.84 -13.95 5.01
N GLY A 226 23.66 -13.38 5.91
CA GLY A 226 25.06 -13.74 6.08
C GLY A 226 25.25 -15.19 6.53
N LEU A 227 24.40 -15.71 7.43
CA LEU A 227 24.40 -17.12 7.82
C LEU A 227 24.03 -18.04 6.65
N VAL A 228 23.03 -17.67 5.84
CA VAL A 228 22.67 -18.43 4.63
C VAL A 228 23.85 -18.43 3.66
N TYR A 229 24.44 -17.26 3.38
CA TYR A 229 25.60 -17.12 2.50
C TYR A 229 26.79 -17.95 3.00
N ALA A 230 27.09 -17.92 4.30
CA ALA A 230 28.15 -18.72 4.91
C ALA A 230 27.84 -20.23 4.84
N GLY A 231 26.60 -20.65 5.07
CA GLY A 231 26.16 -22.04 4.96
C GLY A 231 26.31 -22.58 3.53
N VAL A 232 25.89 -21.80 2.54
CA VAL A 232 26.09 -22.10 1.11
C VAL A 232 27.57 -22.13 0.77
N GLY A 233 28.35 -21.16 1.25
CA GLY A 233 29.80 -21.11 1.02
C GLY A 233 30.52 -22.33 1.59
N PHE A 234 30.22 -22.72 2.83
CA PHE A 234 30.86 -23.85 3.50
C PHE A 234 30.50 -25.19 2.84
N THR A 235 29.20 -25.45 2.66
CA THR A 235 28.72 -26.70 2.03
C THR A 235 29.12 -26.77 0.56
N GLY A 236 29.10 -25.62 -0.13
CA GLY A 236 29.49 -25.51 -1.52
C GLY A 236 30.98 -25.65 -1.76
N ALA A 237 31.83 -25.07 -0.91
CA ALA A 237 33.29 -25.28 -0.97
C ALA A 237 33.64 -26.75 -0.75
N PHE A 238 33.02 -27.42 0.22
CA PHE A 238 33.23 -28.86 0.45
C PHE A 238 32.80 -29.70 -0.75
N ALA A 239 31.64 -29.39 -1.36
CA ALA A 239 31.18 -30.07 -2.56
C ALA A 239 32.09 -29.79 -3.78
N ALA A 240 32.65 -28.60 -3.91
CA ALA A 240 33.62 -28.28 -4.95
C ALA A 240 34.94 -29.04 -4.76
N MET A 241 35.44 -29.14 -3.53
CA MET A 241 36.64 -29.93 -3.21
C MET A 241 36.47 -31.42 -3.50
N ASN A 242 35.27 -31.96 -3.32
CA ASN A 242 34.95 -33.36 -3.64
C ASN A 242 34.61 -33.58 -5.13
N GLY A 243 34.71 -32.57 -5.98
CA GLY A 243 34.41 -32.66 -7.41
C GLY A 243 32.93 -32.80 -7.75
N ILE A 244 32.02 -32.57 -6.78
CA ILE A 244 30.57 -32.61 -6.98
C ILE A 244 30.08 -31.35 -7.72
N MET A 245 30.81 -30.23 -7.61
CA MET A 245 30.55 -29.02 -8.39
C MET A 245 31.83 -28.29 -8.78
N THR A 246 31.68 -27.32 -9.68
CA THR A 246 32.74 -26.40 -10.07
C THR A 246 32.77 -25.13 -9.20
N VAL A 247 33.88 -24.39 -9.24
CA VAL A 247 34.03 -23.12 -8.50
C VAL A 247 33.05 -22.05 -9.04
N GLY A 248 32.79 -22.08 -10.34
CA GLY A 248 31.77 -21.27 -10.98
C GLY A 248 30.36 -21.56 -10.49
N ALA A 249 29.99 -22.85 -10.38
CA ALA A 249 28.70 -23.25 -9.83
C ALA A 249 28.52 -22.76 -8.38
N LEU A 250 29.58 -22.79 -7.56
CA LEU A 250 29.59 -22.20 -6.22
C LEU A 250 29.32 -20.69 -6.25
N SER A 251 29.97 -19.96 -7.16
CA SER A 251 29.75 -18.52 -7.34
C SER A 251 28.30 -18.19 -7.74
N SER A 252 27.71 -18.99 -8.64
CA SER A 252 26.29 -18.89 -8.99
C SER A 252 25.39 -19.13 -7.77
N PHE A 253 25.68 -20.14 -6.95
CA PHE A 253 24.93 -20.43 -5.72
C PHE A 253 24.98 -19.30 -4.70
N LEU A 254 26.15 -18.72 -4.47
CA LEU A 254 26.32 -17.56 -3.58
C LEU A 254 25.51 -16.35 -4.08
N SER A 255 25.50 -16.12 -5.39
CA SER A 255 24.67 -15.08 -6.01
C SER A 255 23.18 -15.34 -5.85
N TYR A 256 22.74 -16.58 -6.03
CA TYR A 256 21.35 -16.98 -5.82
C TYR A 256 20.93 -16.91 -4.35
N SER A 257 21.82 -17.21 -3.41
CA SER A 257 21.54 -17.07 -1.97
C SER A 257 21.15 -15.65 -1.60
N ASN A 258 21.84 -14.65 -2.18
CA ASN A 258 21.50 -13.24 -1.99
C ASN A 258 20.19 -12.86 -2.71
N GLN A 259 19.97 -13.34 -3.93
CA GLN A 259 18.74 -13.03 -4.68
C GLN A 259 17.49 -13.67 -4.07
N TYR A 260 17.62 -14.86 -3.51
CA TYR A 260 16.53 -15.61 -2.90
C TYR A 260 15.97 -14.91 -1.64
N THR A 261 16.83 -14.26 -0.85
CA THR A 261 16.43 -13.62 0.41
C THR A 261 15.81 -12.23 0.22
N LYS A 262 16.14 -11.53 -0.87
CA LYS A 262 15.69 -10.16 -1.13
C LYS A 262 14.15 -10.02 -1.24
N PRO A 263 13.43 -10.85 -2.04
CA PRO A 263 11.98 -10.76 -2.16
C PRO A 263 11.21 -10.90 -0.85
N PHE A 264 11.71 -11.70 0.10
CA PHE A 264 11.03 -11.87 1.39
C PHE A 264 11.01 -10.59 2.22
N ASN A 265 12.06 -9.77 2.10
CA ASN A 265 12.13 -8.47 2.77
C ASN A 265 11.19 -7.46 2.12
N GLU A 266 11.15 -7.45 0.79
CA GLU A 266 10.30 -6.54 0.00
C GLU A 266 8.82 -6.86 0.22
N ILE A 267 8.43 -8.14 0.10
CA ILE A 267 7.04 -8.59 0.28
C ILE A 267 6.54 -8.27 1.69
N SER A 268 7.37 -8.47 2.73
CA SER A 268 6.97 -8.20 4.12
C SER A 268 6.59 -6.74 4.37
N GLY A 269 7.24 -5.79 3.67
CA GLY A 269 6.90 -4.36 3.77
C GLY A 269 5.64 -3.97 3.01
N VAL A 270 5.35 -4.65 1.90
CA VAL A 270 4.24 -4.32 0.99
C VAL A 270 2.88 -4.83 1.48
N ILE A 271 2.84 -5.84 2.34
CA ILE A 271 1.57 -6.41 2.83
C ILE A 271 0.67 -5.34 3.46
N THR A 272 1.24 -4.43 4.26
CA THR A 272 0.49 -3.34 4.89
C THR A 272 -0.10 -2.39 3.85
N GLU A 273 0.67 -2.04 2.82
CA GLU A 273 0.20 -1.15 1.74
C GLU A 273 -0.93 -1.79 0.93
N ILE A 274 -0.83 -3.10 0.66
CA ILE A 274 -1.92 -3.85 0.01
C ILE A 274 -3.17 -3.85 0.88
N GLN A 275 -3.05 -4.05 2.20
CA GLN A 275 -4.19 -4.01 3.11
C GLN A 275 -4.85 -2.62 3.13
N ASN A 276 -4.05 -1.55 3.19
CA ASN A 276 -4.55 -0.18 3.11
C ASN A 276 -5.25 0.09 1.78
N ALA A 277 -4.68 -0.39 0.68
CA ALA A 277 -5.28 -0.27 -0.65
C ALA A 277 -6.62 -1.00 -0.76
N ILE A 278 -6.75 -2.20 -0.17
CA ILE A 278 -8.03 -2.93 -0.13
C ILE A 278 -9.07 -2.17 0.69
N ALA A 279 -8.69 -1.58 1.83
CA ALA A 279 -9.60 -0.78 2.64
C ALA A 279 -10.05 0.51 1.91
N CYS A 280 -9.14 1.15 1.18
CA CYS A 280 -9.46 2.30 0.34
C CYS A 280 -10.37 1.90 -0.84
N ALA A 281 -10.09 0.77 -1.48
CA ALA A 281 -10.94 0.21 -2.53
C ALA A 281 -12.38 0.01 -2.03
N ALA A 282 -12.56 -0.59 -0.85
CA ALA A 282 -13.88 -0.80 -0.27
C ALA A 282 -14.67 0.51 -0.09
N ARG A 283 -14.02 1.59 0.38
CA ARG A 283 -14.65 2.92 0.53
C ARG A 283 -14.98 3.60 -0.79
N ILE A 284 -14.16 3.39 -1.82
CA ILE A 284 -14.42 3.86 -3.19
C ILE A 284 -15.63 3.12 -3.75
N PHE A 285 -15.65 1.79 -3.67
CA PHE A 285 -16.77 0.99 -4.18
C PHE A 285 -18.07 1.29 -3.44
N GLU A 286 -18.03 1.55 -2.13
CA GLU A 286 -19.19 2.02 -1.38
C GLU A 286 -19.80 3.31 -1.98
N LEU A 287 -18.96 4.28 -2.37
CA LEU A 287 -19.42 5.50 -3.05
C LEU A 287 -19.98 5.21 -4.46
N LEU A 288 -19.29 4.38 -5.24
CA LEU A 288 -19.69 4.04 -6.61
C LEU A 288 -20.97 3.21 -6.67
N GLU A 289 -21.20 2.37 -5.67
CA GLU A 289 -22.37 1.48 -5.56
C GLU A 289 -23.56 2.13 -4.86
N GLU A 290 -23.41 3.32 -4.28
CA GLU A 290 -24.50 4.05 -3.63
C GLU A 290 -25.68 4.25 -4.60
N PRO A 291 -26.94 4.02 -4.18
CA PRO A 291 -28.09 4.22 -5.05
C PRO A 291 -28.18 5.66 -5.56
N VAL A 292 -28.31 5.81 -6.89
CA VAL A 292 -28.49 7.11 -7.54
C VAL A 292 -29.91 7.66 -7.27
N GLU A 293 -30.07 8.95 -7.49
CA GLU A 293 -31.38 9.60 -7.45
C GLU A 293 -32.35 8.91 -8.41
N ILE A 294 -33.58 8.71 -7.94
CA ILE A 294 -34.60 8.01 -8.71
C ILE A 294 -34.93 8.88 -9.92
N PRO A 295 -34.72 8.39 -11.15
CA PRO A 295 -35.07 9.17 -12.33
C PRO A 295 -36.56 9.44 -12.36
N ASP A 296 -36.92 10.57 -12.96
CA ASP A 296 -38.31 10.92 -13.19
C ASP A 296 -39.07 9.79 -13.90
N SER A 297 -40.38 9.72 -13.66
CA SER A 297 -41.26 8.78 -14.36
C SER A 297 -41.12 8.94 -15.88
N LYS A 298 -41.30 7.85 -16.64
CA LYS A 298 -41.29 7.90 -18.11
C LYS A 298 -42.33 8.85 -18.70
N ASP A 299 -43.39 9.11 -17.93
CA ASP A 299 -44.49 10.01 -18.29
C ASP A 299 -44.28 11.44 -17.76
N ALA A 300 -43.11 11.74 -17.19
CA ALA A 300 -42.79 13.08 -16.72
C ALA A 300 -42.80 14.07 -17.90
N VAL A 301 -43.44 15.22 -17.67
CA VAL A 301 -43.61 16.24 -18.70
C VAL A 301 -42.62 17.37 -18.49
N VAL A 302 -42.01 17.82 -19.59
CA VAL A 302 -41.25 19.07 -19.58
C VAL A 302 -42.23 20.22 -19.48
N LEU A 303 -42.14 20.99 -18.39
CA LEU A 303 -43.00 22.13 -18.14
C LEU A 303 -42.61 23.30 -19.06
N ASN A 304 -43.45 23.60 -20.05
CA ASN A 304 -43.33 24.78 -20.94
C ASN A 304 -44.44 25.80 -20.60
N ASP A 305 -44.15 27.10 -20.70
CA ASP A 305 -45.11 28.20 -20.47
C ASP A 305 -45.87 28.17 -19.12
N VAL A 306 -45.15 27.92 -18.01
CA VAL A 306 -45.73 27.84 -16.66
C VAL A 306 -46.13 29.21 -16.09
N LYS A 307 -47.35 29.29 -15.54
CA LYS A 307 -47.86 30.47 -14.80
C LYS A 307 -47.43 30.52 -13.33
N GLY A 308 -46.84 29.45 -12.79
CA GLY A 308 -46.33 29.38 -11.42
C GLY A 308 -47.40 29.21 -10.32
N ASN A 309 -48.45 28.42 -10.56
CA ASN A 309 -49.41 28.05 -9.52
C ASN A 309 -48.87 26.84 -8.74
N VAL A 310 -48.67 26.98 -7.43
CA VAL A 310 -48.10 25.93 -6.54
C VAL A 310 -49.15 25.50 -5.54
N GLU A 311 -49.32 24.19 -5.37
CA GLU A 311 -50.26 23.59 -4.43
C GLU A 311 -49.59 22.42 -3.68
N CYS A 312 -49.60 22.49 -2.36
CA CYS A 312 -49.24 21.41 -1.45
C CYS A 312 -50.52 20.94 -0.78
N ASN A 313 -50.84 19.65 -0.89
CA ASN A 313 -52.03 19.05 -0.28
C ASN A 313 -51.59 17.95 0.66
N GLU A 314 -51.92 18.09 1.95
CA GLU A 314 -51.62 17.14 3.03
C GLU A 314 -50.17 16.63 3.00
N VAL A 315 -49.21 17.54 2.82
CA VAL A 315 -47.81 17.18 2.69
C VAL A 315 -47.19 16.91 4.07
N ASP A 316 -46.70 15.69 4.26
CA ASP A 316 -45.85 15.28 5.38
C ASP A 316 -44.41 15.06 4.89
N PHE A 317 -43.42 15.56 5.62
CA PHE A 317 -42.02 15.35 5.28
C PHE A 317 -41.14 15.28 6.53
N SER A 318 -40.13 14.41 6.49
CA SER A 318 -39.03 14.40 7.45
C SER A 318 -37.78 13.78 6.86
N TYR A 319 -36.61 14.30 7.27
CA TYR A 319 -35.29 13.71 6.99
C TYR A 319 -35.06 12.39 7.73
N ASP A 320 -35.63 12.26 8.95
CA ASP A 320 -35.55 11.09 9.81
C ASP A 320 -36.96 10.59 10.11
N LYS A 321 -37.30 9.37 9.71
CA LYS A 321 -38.64 8.79 9.90
C LYS A 321 -39.08 8.74 11.37
N THR A 322 -38.14 8.83 12.32
CA THR A 322 -38.44 8.83 13.75
C THR A 322 -38.77 10.21 14.32
N LYS A 323 -38.39 11.29 13.61
CA LYS A 323 -38.63 12.68 14.04
C LYS A 323 -39.60 13.33 13.07
N LYS A 324 -40.67 13.92 13.57
CA LYS A 324 -41.61 14.70 12.75
C LYS A 324 -40.98 16.06 12.42
N LEU A 325 -41.21 16.57 11.20
CA LEU A 325 -40.71 17.89 10.77
C LEU A 325 -41.84 18.72 10.13
N ILE A 326 -42.33 18.32 8.96
CA ILE A 326 -43.51 18.91 8.34
C ILE A 326 -44.65 17.92 8.49
N GLU A 327 -45.77 18.37 9.06
CA GLU A 327 -46.98 17.57 9.23
C GLU A 327 -48.18 18.30 8.62
N ASN A 328 -48.93 17.59 7.77
CA ASN A 328 -50.20 18.01 7.16
C ASN A 328 -50.17 19.43 6.55
N LEU A 329 -49.12 19.74 5.78
CA LEU A 329 -48.98 21.04 5.13
C LEU A 329 -49.93 21.15 3.94
N ASN A 330 -50.90 22.08 4.06
CA ASN A 330 -51.81 22.47 3.00
C ASN A 330 -51.55 23.93 2.61
N LEU A 331 -51.16 24.17 1.37
CA LEU A 331 -50.75 25.49 0.88
C LEU A 331 -51.14 25.66 -0.58
N LYS A 332 -51.75 26.80 -0.93
CA LYS A 332 -52.07 27.14 -2.32
C LYS A 332 -51.58 28.55 -2.63
N ILE A 333 -50.75 28.68 -3.66
CA ILE A 333 -50.10 29.93 -4.08
C ILE A 333 -50.50 30.21 -5.53
N HIS A 334 -51.12 31.37 -5.74
CA HIS A 334 -51.53 31.83 -7.07
C HIS A 334 -50.41 32.57 -7.81
N PRO A 335 -50.45 32.59 -9.16
CA PRO A 335 -49.50 33.33 -9.98
C PRO A 335 -49.32 34.79 -9.53
N GLY A 336 -48.06 35.20 -9.37
CA GLY A 336 -47.69 36.57 -8.99
C GLY A 336 -47.82 36.91 -7.50
N GLN A 337 -48.27 35.98 -6.65
CA GLN A 337 -48.30 36.20 -5.21
C GLN A 337 -46.91 36.16 -4.60
N LYS A 338 -46.67 37.03 -3.61
CA LYS A 338 -45.48 37.01 -2.75
C LYS A 338 -45.87 36.41 -1.40
N ILE A 339 -45.20 35.35 -1.00
CA ILE A 339 -45.45 34.65 0.26
C ILE A 339 -44.22 34.79 1.15
N ALA A 340 -44.44 35.00 2.45
CA ALA A 340 -43.41 34.99 3.47
C ALA A 340 -43.63 33.78 4.39
N ILE A 341 -42.58 32.99 4.60
CA ILE A 341 -42.56 31.88 5.56
C ILE A 341 -41.78 32.37 6.78
N VAL A 342 -42.43 32.42 7.94
CA VAL A 342 -41.86 32.93 9.19
C VAL A 342 -42.13 31.95 10.33
N GLY A 343 -41.14 31.76 11.18
CA GLY A 343 -41.19 30.88 12.34
C GLY A 343 -39.90 30.96 13.16
N PRO A 344 -39.89 30.40 14.38
CA PRO A 344 -38.64 30.17 15.11
C PRO A 344 -37.73 29.19 14.36
N THR A 345 -36.47 29.06 14.79
CA THR A 345 -35.57 28.05 14.22
C THR A 345 -36.03 26.64 14.60
N GLY A 346 -36.24 25.80 13.57
CA GLY A 346 -36.74 24.42 13.71
C GLY A 346 -38.26 24.33 13.84
#